data_AF-A0A9E2BFM5-F1
#
_entry.id   AF-A0A9E2BFM5-F1
#
_cell.length_a   1.000
_cell.length_b   1.000
_cell.length_c   1.000
_cell.angle_alpha   90.00
_cell.angle_beta   90.00
_cell.angle_gamma   90.00
#
_symmetry.space_group_name_H-M   'P 1'
#
loop_
_entity.id
_entity.type
_entity.pdbx_description
1 polymer ?
#
loop_
_entity_poly.entity_id
_entity_poly.type
_entity_poly.pdbx_seq_one_letter_code
_entity_poly.pdbx_strand_id
1 'polypeptide(L)'
;MSRDKAILLFGLVTYGMGQSLLYVIFGPLARDLGLSEVQFGILISASNVAVVSFSPMWGRASQARGRKKIFIVGLVGYAAGYALLAFG
;
A
#
# COMPACT_ATOMS: atom_id res chain seq x y z
N MET A 1 0.69 -22.02 15.24
CA MET A 1 0.21 -20.74 14.68
C MET A 1 -1.08 -20.99 13.93
N SER A 2 -2.18 -20.30 14.23
CA SER A 2 -3.48 -20.51 13.57
C SER A 2 -3.36 -20.24 12.06
N ARG A 3 -3.96 -21.07 11.20
CA ARG A 3 -3.86 -20.98 9.72
C ARG A 3 -4.17 -19.58 9.17
N ASP A 4 -5.07 -18.85 9.82
CA ASP A 4 -5.41 -17.48 9.45
C ASP A 4 -4.29 -16.46 9.73
N LYS A 5 -3.53 -16.64 10.82
CA LYS A 5 -2.39 -15.77 11.12
C LYS A 5 -1.26 -15.96 10.11
N ALA A 6 -1.05 -17.18 9.64
CA ALA A 6 -0.07 -17.47 8.58
C ALA A 6 -0.43 -16.78 7.26
N ILE A 7 -1.71 -16.83 6.86
CA ILE A 7 -2.18 -16.14 5.64
C ILE A 7 -2.00 -14.62 5.76
N LEU A 8 -2.34 -14.04 6.92
CA LEU A 8 -2.17 -12.61 7.16
C LEU A 8 -0.69 -12.20 7.15
N LEU A 9 0.17 -12.98 7.82
CA LEU A 9 1.61 -12.71 7.85
C LEU A 9 2.23 -12.83 6.46
N PHE A 10 1.90 -13.89 5.72
CA PHE A 10 2.39 -14.07 4.36
C PHE A 10 1.98 -12.90 3.46
N GLY A 11 0.70 -12.52 3.46
CA GLY A 11 0.27 -11.38 2.65
C GLY A 11 0.86 -10.05 3.13
N LEU A 12 1.18 -9.89 4.42
CA LEU A 12 1.82 -8.68 4.93
C LEU A 12 3.26 -8.58 4.42
N VAL A 13 3.96 -9.71 4.37
CA VAL A 13 5.30 -9.80 3.77
C VAL A 13 5.23 -9.49 2.27
N THR A 14 4.29 -10.09 1.53
CA THR A 14 4.10 -9.79 0.10
C THR A 14 3.79 -8.31 -0.15
N TYR A 15 2.91 -7.73 0.67
CA TYR A 15 2.60 -6.30 0.60
C TYR A 15 3.84 -5.43 0.85
N GLY A 16 4.60 -5.73 1.92
CA GLY A 16 5.82 -5.00 2.24
C GLY A 16 6.85 -5.06 1.11
N MET A 17 7.06 -6.24 0.52
CA MET A 17 7.96 -6.43 -0.62
C MET A 17 7.53 -5.60 -1.83
N GLY A 18 6.24 -5.64 -2.18
CA GLY A 18 5.71 -4.80 -3.24
C GLY A 18 5.97 -3.32 -2.94
N GLN A 19 5.57 -2.86 -1.75
CA GLN A 19 5.66 -1.46 -1.35
C GLN A 19 7.10 -0.93 -1.45
N SER A 20 8.08 -1.73 -1.05
CA SER A 20 9.50 -1.40 -1.24
C SER A 20 9.88 -1.28 -2.71
N LEU A 21 9.48 -2.22 -3.57
CA LEU A 21 9.72 -2.15 -5.02
C LEU A 21 9.10 -0.88 -5.64
N LEU A 22 7.89 -0.52 -5.22
CA LEU A 22 7.25 0.72 -5.66
C LEU A 22 8.12 1.93 -5.31
N TYR A 23 8.54 2.08 -4.05
CA TYR A 23 9.41 3.21 -3.65
C TYR A 23 10.74 3.24 -4.41
N VAL A 24 11.33 2.08 -4.68
CA VAL A 24 12.57 1.96 -5.45
C VAL A 24 12.40 2.45 -6.89
N ILE A 25 11.28 2.13 -7.54
CA ILE A 25 10.97 2.59 -8.91
C ILE A 25 10.54 4.07 -8.92
N PHE A 26 9.82 4.50 -7.89
CA PHE A 26 9.28 5.85 -7.80
C PHE A 26 10.38 6.91 -7.64
N GLY A 27 11.51 6.58 -7.00
CA GLY A 27 12.64 7.49 -6.85
C GLY A 27 13.21 7.97 -8.19
N PRO A 28 13.65 7.05 -9.08
CA PRO A 28 14.03 7.36 -10.45
C PRO A 28 12.91 8.06 -11.23
N LEU A 29 11.67 7.57 -11.14
CA LEU A 29 10.52 8.15 -11.87
C LEU A 29 10.26 9.61 -11.49
N ALA A 30 10.37 9.95 -10.21
CA ALA A 30 10.23 11.34 -9.74
C ALA A 30 11.32 12.26 -10.30
N ARG A 31 12.54 11.73 -10.50
CA ARG A 31 13.64 12.46 -11.13
C ARG A 31 13.43 12.62 -12.64
N ASP A 32 12.95 11.57 -13.32
CA ASP A 32 12.62 11.63 -14.75
C ASP A 32 11.47 12.59 -15.05
N LEU A 33 10.53 12.73 -14.11
CA LEU A 33 9.44 13.72 -14.16
C LEU A 33 9.92 15.17 -13.87
N GLY A 34 11.20 15.38 -13.56
CA GLY A 34 11.77 16.70 -13.28
C GLY A 34 11.28 17.34 -11.97
N LEU A 35 10.68 16.55 -11.06
CA LEU A 35 10.19 17.05 -9.77
C LEU A 35 11.37 17.41 -8.86
N SER A 36 11.28 18.55 -8.18
CA SER A 36 12.26 18.88 -7.15
C SER A 36 12.10 17.98 -5.92
N GLU A 37 13.17 17.74 -5.15
CA GLU A 37 13.13 16.93 -3.92
C GLU A 37 12.04 17.41 -2.94
N VAL A 38 11.80 18.73 -2.89
CA VAL A 38 10.77 19.34 -2.04
C VAL A 38 9.38 18.99 -2.52
N GLN A 39 9.11 19.06 -3.83
CA GLN A 39 7.80 18.68 -4.38
C GLN A 39 7.49 17.20 -4.15
N PHE A 40 8.51 16.35 -4.32
CA PHE A 40 8.39 14.93 -4.01
C PHE A 40 8.10 14.69 -2.52
N GLY A 41 8.83 15.37 -1.62
CA GLY A 41 8.58 15.30 -0.19
C GLY A 41 7.17 15.74 0.20
N ILE A 42 6.64 16.80 -0.42
CA ILE A 42 5.26 17.27 -0.20
C ILE A 42 4.24 16.23 -0.71
N LEU A 43 4.47 15.63 -1.88
CA LEU A 43 3.58 14.60 -2.43
C LEU A 43 3.47 13.38 -1.52
N ILE A 44 4.62 12.88 -1.03
CA ILE A 44 4.66 11.74 -0.11
C ILE A 44 4.03 12.11 1.24
N SER A 45 4.29 13.32 1.75
CA SER A 45 3.69 13.80 3.00
C SER A 45 2.17 13.89 2.90
N ALA A 46 1.64 14.45 1.82
CA ALA A 46 0.20 14.52 1.56
C ALA A 46 -0.43 13.13 1.45
N SER A 47 0.26 12.19 0.79
CA SER A 47 -0.16 10.79 0.70
C SER A 47 -0.24 10.13 2.09
N ASN A 48 0.75 10.37 2.95
CA ASN A 48 0.76 9.84 4.31
C ASN A 48 -0.36 10.46 5.18
N VAL A 49 -0.65 11.75 5.03
CA VAL A 49 -1.78 12.40 5.72
C VAL A 49 -3.08 11.71 5.34
N ALA A 50 -3.31 11.46 4.05
CA ALA A 50 -4.49 10.73 3.59
C ALA A 50 -4.55 9.32 4.23
N VAL A 51 -3.45 8.56 4.20
CA VAL A 51 -3.39 7.22 4.81
C VAL A 51 -3.71 7.26 6.30
N VAL A 52 -3.16 8.22 7.05
CA VAL A 52 -3.42 8.37 8.49
C VAL A 52 -4.89 8.71 8.75
N SER A 53 -5.49 9.59 7.94
CA SER A 53 -6.91 9.93 8.06
C SER A 53 -7.83 8.74 7.76
N PHE A 54 -7.48 7.91 6.77
CA PHE A 54 -8.25 6.72 6.40
C PHE A 54 -7.98 5.50 7.29
N SER A 55 -6.84 5.45 7.99
CA SER A 55 -6.44 4.33 8.87
C SER A 55 -7.52 3.96 9.91
N PRO A 56 -8.13 4.90 10.67
CA PRO A 56 -9.20 4.55 11.61
C PRO A 56 -10.45 3.98 10.93
N MET A 57 -10.80 4.44 9.72
CA MET A 57 -11.96 3.91 8.99
C MET A 57 -11.76 2.44 8.62
N TRP A 58 -10.58 2.10 8.08
CA TRP A 58 -10.22 0.72 7.74
C TRP A 58 -10.03 -0.15 8.98
N GLY A 59 -9.51 0.40 10.08
CA GLY A 59 -9.40 -0.29 11.36
C GLY A 59 -10.76 -0.67 11.96
N ARG A 60 -11.74 0.24 11.94
CA ARG A 60 -13.11 -0.04 12.37
C ARG A 60 -13.81 -1.05 11.46
N ALA A 61 -13.66 -0.88 10.14
CA ALA A 61 -14.19 -1.83 9.17
C ALA A 61 -13.60 -3.25 9.42
N SER A 62 -12.29 -3.34 9.67
CA SER A 62 -11.56 -4.60 9.92
C SER A 62 -12.10 -5.36 11.13
N GLN A 63 -12.47 -4.63 12.17
CA GLN A 63 -13.10 -5.20 13.37
C GLN A 63 -14.55 -5.64 13.11
N ALA A 64 -15.32 -4.87 12.34
CA ALA A 64 -16.74 -5.17 12.09
C ALA A 64 -16.98 -6.34 11.10
N ARG A 65 -16.15 -6.49 10.05
CA ARG A 65 -16.35 -7.52 9.00
C ARG A 65 -15.38 -8.71 9.10
N GLY A 66 -14.47 -8.70 10.08
CA GLY A 66 -13.45 -9.71 10.30
C GLY A 66 -12.14 -9.41 9.56
N ARG A 67 -11.03 -9.44 10.31
CA ARG A 67 -9.69 -9.00 9.86
C ARG A 67 -9.22 -9.64 8.54
N LYS A 68 -9.54 -10.92 8.32
CA LYS A 68 -9.13 -11.67 7.12
C LYS A 68 -9.78 -11.15 5.83
N LYS A 69 -11.07 -10.82 5.85
CA LYS A 69 -11.79 -10.39 4.64
C LYS A 69 -11.27 -9.05 4.13
N ILE A 70 -11.10 -8.10 5.04
CA ILE A 70 -10.60 -6.76 4.70
C ILE A 70 -9.14 -6.78 4.28
N PHE A 71 -8.34 -7.65 4.88
CA PHE A 71 -6.97 -7.86 4.44
C PHE A 71 -6.89 -8.40 3.00
N ILE A 72 -7.72 -9.39 2.65
CA ILE A 72 -7.77 -9.94 1.29
C ILE A 72 -8.26 -8.88 0.29
N VAL A 73 -9.28 -8.09 0.63
CA VAL A 73 -9.76 -6.98 -0.24
C VAL A 73 -8.65 -5.97 -0.49
N GLY A 74 -7.89 -5.59 0.56
CA GLY A 74 -6.73 -4.72 0.43
C GLY A 74 -5.65 -5.33 -0.46
N LEU A 75 -5.36 -6.62 -0.31
CA LEU A 75 -4.35 -7.34 -1.10
C LEU A 75 -4.75 -7.43 -2.58
N VAL A 76 -6.02 -7.68 -2.88
CA VAL A 76 -6.54 -7.72 -4.26
C VAL A 76 -6.50 -6.33 -4.90
N GLY A 77 -6.92 -5.29 -4.17
CA GLY A 77 -6.82 -3.91 -4.65
C GLY A 77 -5.37 -3.49 -4.92
N TYR A 78 -4.45 -3.93 -4.06
CA TYR A 78 -3.01 -3.73 -4.26
C TYR A 78 -2.52 -4.43 -5.53
N ALA A 79 -2.83 -5.72 -5.70
CA ALA A 79 -2.44 -6.48 -6.88
C ALA A 79 -2.98 -5.86 -8.19
N ALA A 80 -4.23 -5.41 -8.18
CA ALA A 80 -4.84 -4.72 -9.33
C ALA A 80 -4.13 -3.39 -9.64
N GLY A 81 -3.76 -2.61 -8.62
CA GLY A 81 -3.00 -1.38 -8.80
C GLY A 81 -1.63 -1.61 -9.46
N TYR A 82 -0.90 -2.65 -9.04
CA TYR A 82 0.37 -3.02 -9.69
C TYR A 82 0.19 -3.53 -11.10
N ALA A 83 -0.84 -4.33 -11.36
CA ALA A 83 -1.13 -4.78 -12.71
C ALA A 83 -1.40 -3.58 -13.63
N LEU A 84 -2.22 -2.62 -13.19
CA LEU A 84 -2.45 -1.38 -13.95
C LEU A 84 -1.16 -0.59 -14.21
N LEU A 85 -0.27 -0.51 -13.22
CA LEU A 85 1.03 0.15 -13.38
C LEU A 85 1.98 -0.60 -14.32
N ALA A 86 1.88 -1.93 -14.37
CA ALA A 86 2.70 -2.77 -15.24
C ALA A 86 2.22 -2.79 -16.70
N PHE A 87 0.92 -2.62 -16.91
CA PHE A 87 0.30 -2.60 -18.24
C PHE A 87 0.01 -1.18 -18.77
N GLY A 88 0.26 -0.14 -17.97
CA GLY A 88 -0.01 1.26 -18.27
C GLY A 88 1.23 2.07 -18.63
#